data_AF-A0A401PLL7-F1
#
_entry.id   AF-A0A401PLL7-F1
#
_cell.length_a   1.000
_cell.length_b   1.000
_cell.length_c   1.000
_cell.angle_alpha   90.00
_cell.angle_beta   90.00
_cell.angle_gamma   90.00
#
_symmetry.space_group_name_H-M   'P 1'
#
loop_
_entity.id
_entity.type
_entity.pdbx_description
1 polymer ?
#
loop_
_entity_poly.entity_id
_entity_poly.type
_entity_poly.pdbx_seq_one_letter_code
_entity_poly.pdbx_strand_id
1 'polypeptide(L)'
;MVRMNVLADALTCINNAEKCGKRQVLIRPCSNVIARFLTVMMKHGCIGEFEIIDDRRGGKIVVNLTGRLNKCGVIRLRFDVPVKELERSENGLLPSRQFG
;
A
#
# COMPACT_ATOMS: atom_id res chain seq x y z
N MET A 1 -2.66 -4.50 -22.54
CA MET A 1 -1.53 -4.10 -21.68
C MET A 1 -1.49 -5.06 -20.48
N VAL A 2 -0.34 -5.68 -20.19
CA VAL A 2 -0.20 -6.75 -19.18
C VAL A 2 0.08 -6.14 -17.80
N ARG A 3 -0.59 -6.63 -16.74
CA ARG A 3 -0.34 -6.21 -15.35
C ARG A 3 0.86 -6.98 -14.78
N MET A 4 1.95 -6.27 -14.48
CA MET A 4 3.20 -6.87 -14.00
C MET A 4 3.32 -6.87 -12.47
N ASN A 5 2.78 -5.86 -11.78
CA ASN A 5 2.89 -5.75 -10.33
C ASN A 5 1.60 -5.21 -9.69
N VAL A 6 0.75 -6.13 -9.25
CA VAL A 6 -0.56 -5.82 -8.64
C VAL A 6 -0.46 -4.97 -7.37
N LEU A 7 0.64 -5.06 -6.63
CA LEU A 7 0.84 -4.24 -5.42
C LEU A 7 1.16 -2.78 -5.79
N ALA A 8 1.96 -2.57 -6.85
CA ALA A 8 2.30 -1.23 -7.32
C ALA A 8 1.05 -0.51 -7.84
N ASP A 9 0.20 -1.23 -8.58
CA ASP A 9 -1.06 -0.69 -9.07
C ASP A 9 -1.99 -0.33 -7.89
N ALA A 10 -2.13 -1.22 -6.90
CA ALA A 10 -2.95 -1.00 -5.71
C ALA A 10 -2.52 0.24 -4.91
N LEU A 11 -1.22 0.36 -4.58
CA LEU A 11 -0.71 1.51 -3.83
C LEU A 11 -0.80 2.81 -4.63
N THR A 12 -0.63 2.76 -5.95
CA THR A 12 -0.82 3.94 -6.81
C THR A 12 -2.28 4.42 -6.78
N CYS A 13 -3.24 3.49 -6.84
CA CYS A 13 -4.65 3.81 -6.71
C CYS A 13 -4.99 4.45 -5.36
N ILE A 14 -4.44 3.91 -4.25
CA ILE A 14 -4.62 4.48 -2.90
C ILE A 14 -4.05 5.89 -2.83
N ASN A 15 -2.81 6.10 -3.27
CA ASN A 15 -2.14 7.39 -3.22
C ASN A 15 -2.90 8.46 -4.04
N ASN A 16 -3.41 8.08 -5.22
CA ASN A 16 -4.20 8.98 -6.05
C ASN A 16 -5.58 9.28 -5.44
N ALA A 17 -6.21 8.29 -4.79
CA ALA A 17 -7.50 8.47 -4.12
C ALA A 17 -7.38 9.39 -2.88
N GLU A 18 -6.34 9.21 -2.08
CA GLU A 18 -6.00 10.08 -0.93
C GLU A 18 -5.73 11.51 -1.38
N LYS A 19 -4.87 11.71 -2.39
CA LYS A 19 -4.62 13.05 -2.96
C LYS A 19 -5.87 13.72 -3.52
N CYS A 20 -6.81 12.93 -4.03
CA CYS A 20 -8.10 13.42 -4.52
C CYS A 20 -9.11 13.68 -3.39
N GLY A 21 -8.80 13.35 -2.13
CA GLY A 21 -9.70 13.50 -0.98
C GLY A 21 -10.87 12.51 -0.99
N LYS A 22 -10.74 11.37 -1.67
CA LYS A 22 -11.79 10.33 -1.68
C LYS A 22 -11.83 9.62 -0.34
N ARG A 23 -13.04 9.29 0.13
CA ARG A 23 -13.24 8.54 1.39
C ARG A 23 -12.96 7.05 1.26
N GLN A 24 -13.03 6.51 0.04
CA GLN A 24 -12.90 5.08 -0.22
C GLN A 24 -12.19 4.83 -1.55
N VAL A 25 -11.49 3.71 -1.63
CA VAL A 25 -10.86 3.22 -2.87
C VAL A 25 -11.16 1.74 -3.08
N LEU A 26 -11.46 1.39 -4.33
CA LEU A 26 -11.66 0.02 -4.78
C LEU A 26 -10.39 -0.47 -5.48
N ILE A 27 -9.84 -1.59 -5.03
CA ILE A 27 -8.62 -2.19 -5.56
C ILE A 27 -8.97 -3.52 -6.23
N ARG A 28 -8.42 -3.74 -7.43
CA ARG A 28 -8.54 -5.00 -8.18
C ARG A 28 -7.25 -5.30 -8.97
N PRO A 29 -6.68 -6.51 -8.86
CA PRO A 29 -7.19 -7.71 -8.20
C PRO A 29 -6.80 -7.80 -6.72
N CYS A 30 -7.47 -8.66 -5.96
CA CYS A 30 -7.08 -9.00 -4.59
C CYS A 30 -5.89 -9.98 -4.59
N SER A 31 -4.97 -9.83 -3.64
CA SER A 31 -3.87 -10.76 -3.40
C SER A 31 -3.56 -10.82 -1.90
N ASN A 32 -3.12 -11.98 -1.42
CA ASN A 32 -2.70 -12.16 -0.02
C ASN A 32 -1.59 -11.17 0.39
N VAL A 33 -0.72 -10.79 -0.55
CA VAL A 33 0.33 -9.80 -0.29
C VAL A 33 -0.27 -8.42 -0.04
N ILE A 34 -1.27 -8.03 -0.83
CA ILE A 34 -1.97 -6.74 -0.67
C ILE A 34 -2.72 -6.73 0.66
N ALA A 35 -3.46 -7.79 1.00
CA ALA A 35 -4.19 -7.90 2.25
C ALA A 35 -3.25 -7.79 3.48
N ARG A 36 -2.11 -8.50 3.45
CA ARG A 36 -1.10 -8.41 4.52
C ARG A 36 -0.51 -7.00 4.63
N PHE A 37 -0.23 -6.35 3.50
CA PHE A 37 0.31 -4.98 3.48
C PHE A 37 -0.68 -3.96 4.05
N LEU A 38 -1.96 -4.05 3.65
CA LEU A 38 -3.03 -3.21 4.18
C LEU A 38 -3.25 -3.45 5.68
N THR A 39 -3.11 -4.69 6.15
CA THR A 39 -3.19 -5.00 7.59
C THR A 39 -2.12 -4.25 8.39
N VAL A 40 -0.88 -4.15 7.88
CA VAL A 40 0.20 -3.40 8.53
C VAL A 40 -0.12 -1.90 8.50
N MET A 41 -0.54 -1.36 7.36
CA MET A 41 -0.92 0.05 7.25
C MET A 41 -2.07 0.45 8.19
N MET A 42 -3.05 -0.44 8.39
CA MET A 42 -4.16 -0.24 9.32
C MET A 42 -3.67 -0.24 10.78
N LYS A 43 -2.75 -1.14 11.15
CA LYS A 43 -2.16 -1.18 12.49
C LYS A 43 -1.41 0.10 12.86
N HIS A 44 -0.74 0.72 11.88
CA HIS A 44 -0.07 2.03 12.06
C HIS A 44 -1.03 3.22 11.96
N GLY A 45 -2.33 3.00 11.72
CA GLY A 45 -3.34 4.06 11.62
C GLY A 45 -3.23 4.93 10.37
N CYS A 46 -2.52 4.45 9.33
CA CYS A 46 -2.36 5.13 8.04
C CYS A 46 -3.63 5.05 7.18
N ILE A 47 -4.38 3.95 7.32
CA ILE A 47 -5.66 3.71 6.65
C ILE A 47 -6.71 3.28 7.67
N GLY A 48 -7.99 3.38 7.30
CA GLY A 48 -9.09 2.85 8.09
C GLY A 48 -9.32 1.36 7.85
N GLU A 49 -10.54 0.92 8.12
CA GLU A 49 -10.97 -0.45 7.86
C GLU A 49 -10.96 -0.78 6.36
N PHE A 50 -10.70 -2.04 6.05
CA PHE A 50 -10.79 -2.55 4.68
C PHE A 50 -11.58 -3.85 4.64
N GLU A 51 -12.28 -4.06 3.54
CA GLU A 51 -13.11 -5.25 3.31
C GLU A 51 -12.64 -5.96 2.05
N ILE A 52 -12.56 -7.30 2.13
CA ILE A 52 -12.24 -8.15 0.98
C ILE A 52 -13.54 -8.73 0.46
N ILE A 53 -13.86 -8.43 -0.80
CA ILE A 53 -15.03 -8.94 -1.50
C ILE A 53 -14.57 -10.02 -2.46
N ASP A 54 -15.04 -11.24 -2.29
CA ASP A 54 -14.81 -12.33 -3.24
C ASP A 54 -15.84 -12.28 -4.37
N ASP A 55 -15.36 -12.15 -5.61
CA ASP A 55 -16.19 -12.10 -6.81
C ASP A 55 -15.96 -13.31 -7.74
N ARG A 56 -15.29 -14.36 -7.24
CA ARG A 56 -14.87 -15.56 -8.00
C ARG A 56 -14.00 -15.28 -9.22
N ARG A 57 -13.57 -14.02 -9.42
CA ARG A 57 -12.83 -13.53 -10.61
C ARG A 57 -11.58 -12.74 -10.21
N GLY A 58 -11.01 -13.05 -9.04
CA GLY A 58 -9.78 -12.45 -8.52
C GLY A 58 -9.97 -11.47 -7.36
N GLY A 59 -11.18 -11.35 -6.83
CA GLY A 59 -11.50 -10.55 -5.65
C GLY A 59 -11.40 -9.04 -5.86
N LYS A 60 -11.90 -8.30 -4.88
CA LYS A 60 -11.80 -6.85 -4.77
C LYS A 60 -11.54 -6.48 -3.33
N ILE A 61 -10.88 -5.35 -3.11
CA ILE A 61 -10.67 -4.81 -1.77
C ILE A 61 -11.23 -3.39 -1.75
N VAL A 62 -12.10 -3.11 -0.80
CA VAL A 62 -12.57 -1.75 -0.49
C VAL A 62 -11.78 -1.26 0.70
N VAL A 63 -11.08 -0.14 0.56
CA VAL A 63 -10.30 0.46 1.65
C VAL A 63 -10.90 1.80 2.01
N ASN A 64 -11.20 2.00 3.30
CA ASN A 64 -11.60 3.28 3.85
C ASN A 64 -10.37 4.15 4.13
N LEU A 65 -10.41 5.38 3.63
CA LEU A 65 -9.34 6.35 3.66
C LEU A 65 -9.58 7.37 4.77
N THR A 66 -8.56 7.62 5.60
CA THR A 66 -8.65 8.51 6.77
C THR A 66 -8.07 9.90 6.52
N GLY A 67 -7.42 10.14 5.37
CA GLY A 67 -6.79 11.43 5.07
C GLY A 67 -5.43 11.64 5.74
N ARG A 68 -4.86 10.60 6.39
CA ARG A 68 -3.57 10.67 7.09
C ARG A 68 -2.39 10.26 6.22
N LEU A 69 -2.65 9.70 5.05
CA LEU A 69 -1.63 9.10 4.21
C LEU A 69 -0.98 10.15 3.29
N ASN A 70 0.30 10.42 3.50
CA ASN A 70 1.04 11.39 2.68
C ASN A 70 1.47 10.79 1.33
N LYS A 71 2.10 9.61 1.36
CA LYS A 71 2.58 8.91 0.17
C LYS A 71 2.69 7.42 0.47
N CYS A 72 2.22 6.60 -0.47
CA CYS A 72 2.51 5.16 -0.48
C CYS A 72 2.99 4.76 -1.88
N GLY A 73 3.86 3.76 -1.93
CA GLY A 73 4.46 3.28 -3.17
C GLY A 73 5.25 2.00 -2.97
N VAL A 74 5.55 1.32 -4.07
CA VAL A 74 6.34 0.09 -4.07
C VAL A 74 7.75 0.39 -4.57
N ILE A 75 8.76 -0.15 -3.89
CA ILE A 75 10.13 -0.19 -4.40
C ILE A 75 10.17 -1.22 -5.52
N ARG A 76 10.48 -0.76 -6.74
CA ARG A 76 10.63 -1.63 -7.90
C ARG A 76 11.97 -2.34 -7.83
N LEU A 77 11.94 -3.63 -8.20
CA LEU A 77 12.98 -4.63 -7.93
C LEU A 77 13.12 -4.86 -6.42
N ARG A 78 12.60 -5.99 -5.94
CA ARG A 78 12.59 -6.33 -4.50
C ARG A 78 13.98 -6.79 -4.09
N PHE A 79 14.86 -5.83 -3.82
CA PHE A 79 16.23 -6.11 -3.40
C PHE A 79 16.26 -6.86 -2.07
N ASP A 80 17.17 -7.82 -1.96
CA ASP A 80 17.51 -8.44 -0.69
C ASP A 80 18.37 -7.45 0.12
N VAL A 81 17.86 -6.99 1.27
CA VAL A 81 18.54 -5.99 2.10
C VAL A 81 19.14 -6.68 3.33
N PRO A 82 20.48 -6.72 3.49
CA PRO A 82 21.10 -7.22 4.71
C PRO A 82 20.89 -6.24 5.85
N VAL A 83 20.89 -6.73 7.10
CA VAL A 83 20.63 -5.91 8.32
C VAL A 83 21.56 -4.69 8.41
N LYS A 84 22.80 -4.81 7.91
CA LYS A 84 23.79 -3.72 7.89
C LYS A 84 23.41 -2.55 6.97
N GLU A 85 22.60 -2.78 5.95
CA GLU A 85 22.19 -1.78 4.95
C GLU A 85 20.78 -1.23 5.19
N LEU A 86 20.11 -1.68 6.25
CA LEU A 86 18.76 -1.25 6.57
C LEU A 86 18.70 0.25 6.88
N GLU A 87 19.61 0.77 7.71
CA GLU A 87 19.67 2.20 8.04
C GLU A 87 19.89 3.07 6.78
N ARG A 88 20.70 2.58 5.83
CA ARG A 88 20.93 3.29 4.56
C ARG A 88 19.66 3.37 3.73
N SER A 89 18.89 2.28 3.69
CA SER A 89 17.62 2.22 2.99
C SER A 89 16.56 3.10 3.66
N GLU A 90 16.47 3.06 4.99
CA GLU A 90 15.54 3.89 5.78
C GLU A 90 15.79 5.38 5.56
N ASN A 91 17.04 5.83 5.65
CA ASN A 91 17.40 7.24 5.43
C ASN A 91 17.11 7.72 4.01
N GLY A 92 17.09 6.82 3.01
CA GLY A 92 16.77 7.16 1.62
C GLY A 92 15.27 7.14 1.31
N LEU A 93 14.47 6.41 2.10
CA LEU A 93 13.06 6.16 1.84
C LEU A 93 12.12 6.96 2.75
N LEU A 94 12.49 7.09 4.02
CA LEU A 94 11.68 7.74 5.04
C LEU A 94 11.98 9.23 5.10
N PRO A 95 10.97 10.08 5.31
CA PRO A 95 11.16 11.52 5.43
C PRO A 95 11.88 11.93 6.72
N SER A 96 11.82 11.11 7.78
CA SER A 96 12.52 11.35 9.03
C SER A 96 12.69 10.06 9.84
N ARG A 97 13.55 10.08 10.87
CA ARG A 97 13.73 8.93 11.77
C ARG A 97 12.52 8.61 12.65
N GLN A 98 11.62 9.58 12.82
CA GLN A 98 10.43 9.45 13.68
C GLN A 98 9.14 9.20 12.90
N PHE A 99 9.20 9.23 11.56
CA PHE A 99 8.02 9.15 10.70
C PHE A 99 8.34 8.34 9.46
N GLY A 100 7.60 7.25 9.27
CA GLY A 100 7.78 6.28 8.20
C GLY A 100 6.86 5.08 8.36
#